data_AF-A0AAV8Y9N6-F1
#
_entry.id   AF-A0AAV8Y9N6-F1
#
_cell.length_a   1.000
_cell.length_b   1.000
_cell.length_c   1.000
_cell.angle_alpha   90.00
_cell.angle_beta   90.00
_cell.angle_gamma   90.00
#
_symmetry.space_group_name_H-M   'P 1'
#
loop_
_entity.id
_entity.type
_entity.pdbx_description
1 polymer ?
#
loop_
_entity_poly.entity_id
_entity_poly.type
_entity_poly.pdbx_seq_one_letter_code
_entity_poly.pdbx_strand_id
1 'polypeptide(L)'
;MLPPYTVFKADNLWSTWMDHGPEGARYNRTKSGWFDKNIFEDEVFSIIIPYAKKLNGPLILIGDNLDSHVSLRVITECREKNINFIPLPPNNTHLTQPLDVSVFRPLKEARRKLLHIHKQKYKGATKRDIFIHDEENSRAN
;
A
#
# COMPACT_ATOMS: atom_id res chain seq x y z
N MET A 1 11.44 8.11 -3.03
CA MET A 1 9.99 7.85 -2.97
C MET A 1 9.75 6.75 -1.95
N LEU A 2 8.69 6.83 -1.16
CA LEU A 2 8.37 5.81 -0.17
C LEU A 2 7.95 4.51 -0.89
N PRO A 3 8.50 3.34 -0.55
CA PRO A 3 8.09 2.07 -1.14
C PRO A 3 6.61 1.75 -0.84
N PRO A 4 5.90 1.05 -1.74
CA PRO A 4 4.51 0.71 -1.52
C PRO A 4 4.34 -0.39 -0.48
N TYR A 5 3.29 -0.26 0.33
CA TYR A 5 2.82 -1.29 1.24
C TYR A 5 1.52 -1.91 0.69
N THR A 6 1.50 -3.22 0.50
CA THR A 6 0.35 -3.93 -0.09
C THR A 6 -0.24 -4.94 0.89
N VAL A 7 -1.55 -4.89 1.11
CA VAL A 7 -2.29 -5.85 1.95
C VAL A 7 -3.16 -6.73 1.08
N PHE A 8 -2.94 -8.03 1.12
CA PHE A 8 -3.78 -9.02 0.47
C PHE A 8 -4.90 -9.52 1.38
N LYS A 9 -6.05 -9.84 0.79
CA LYS A 9 -7.11 -10.59 1.47
C LYS A 9 -6.77 -12.09 1.44
N ALA A 10 -6.13 -12.60 2.49
CA ALA A 10 -5.71 -14.00 2.57
C ALA A 10 -5.37 -14.43 4.01
N ASP A 11 -5.37 -15.76 4.25
CA ASP A 11 -4.84 -16.35 5.49
C ASP A 11 -3.31 -16.49 5.44
N ASN A 12 -2.76 -16.80 4.27
CA ASN A 12 -1.33 -17.02 4.05
C ASN A 12 -0.79 -16.04 3.00
N LEU A 13 0.50 -15.70 3.13
CA LEU A 13 1.23 -14.91 2.15
C LEU A 13 2.24 -15.82 1.46
N TRP A 14 2.14 -15.92 0.13
CA TRP A 14 3.01 -16.76 -0.69
C TRP A 14 4.07 -15.91 -1.36
N SER A 15 5.31 -16.40 -1.45
CA SER A 15 6.43 -15.67 -2.05
C SER A 15 6.14 -15.24 -3.49
N THR A 16 5.47 -16.11 -4.25
CA THR A 16 5.10 -15.88 -5.65
C THR A 16 4.18 -14.68 -5.88
N TRP A 17 3.52 -14.16 -4.83
CA TRP A 17 2.67 -12.97 -4.95
C TRP A 17 3.47 -11.66 -4.95
N MET A 18 4.76 -11.76 -4.59
CA MET A 18 5.69 -10.63 -4.48
C MET A 18 6.68 -10.61 -5.64
N ASP A 19 6.67 -11.64 -6.50
CA ASP A 19 7.52 -11.72 -7.68
C ASP A 19 7.25 -10.54 -8.61
N HIS A 20 8.33 -9.97 -9.16
CA HIS A 20 8.27 -8.79 -10.04
C HIS A 20 7.61 -7.55 -9.43
N GLY A 21 7.50 -7.51 -8.10
CA GLY A 21 7.03 -6.37 -7.34
C GLY A 21 7.96 -5.15 -7.43
N PRO A 22 7.47 -3.93 -7.12
CA PRO A 22 8.32 -2.76 -7.01
C PRO A 22 9.45 -2.96 -6.00
N GLU A 23 10.64 -2.45 -6.29
CA GLU A 23 11.78 -2.60 -5.40
C GLU A 23 11.51 -1.98 -4.02
N GLY A 24 11.83 -2.73 -2.97
CA GLY A 24 11.62 -2.32 -1.58
C GLY A 24 10.16 -2.34 -1.12
N ALA A 25 9.22 -2.79 -1.97
CA ALA A 25 7.83 -2.96 -1.58
C ALA A 25 7.69 -3.96 -0.43
N ARG A 26 6.70 -3.72 0.44
CA ARG A 26 6.34 -4.66 1.49
C ARG A 26 4.95 -5.20 1.24
N TYR A 27 4.80 -6.49 1.53
CA TYR A 27 3.56 -7.20 1.34
C TYR A 27 3.13 -7.84 2.65
N ASN A 28 1.85 -7.74 2.95
CA ASN A 28 1.23 -8.36 4.10
C ASN A 28 -0.17 -8.84 3.73
N ARG A 29 -0.88 -9.41 4.70
CA ARG A 29 -2.19 -10.03 4.50
C ARG A 29 -3.04 -9.98 5.75
N THR A 30 -4.34 -9.81 5.55
CA THR A 30 -5.37 -9.97 6.58
C THR A 30 -6.51 -10.80 6.02
N LYS A 31 -7.29 -11.46 6.88
CA LYS A 31 -8.46 -12.26 6.45
C LYS A 31 -9.49 -11.43 5.68
N SER A 32 -9.60 -10.15 6.02
CA SER A 32 -10.54 -9.23 5.41
C SER A 32 -9.97 -8.49 4.19
N GLY A 33 -8.63 -8.41 4.09
CA GLY A 33 -7.92 -7.54 3.15
C GLY A 33 -7.92 -6.06 3.56
N TRP A 34 -8.56 -5.73 4.68
CA TRP A 34 -8.55 -4.38 5.24
C TRP A 34 -7.33 -4.17 6.10
N PHE A 35 -6.95 -2.89 6.21
CA PHE A 35 -5.95 -2.42 7.13
C PHE A 35 -6.45 -2.58 8.57
N ASP A 36 -5.60 -3.07 9.46
CA ASP A 36 -5.86 -3.11 10.89
C ASP A 36 -4.67 -2.48 11.64
N LYS A 37 -4.80 -2.39 12.96
CA LYS A 37 -3.76 -1.79 13.80
C LYS A 37 -2.40 -2.49 13.67
N ASN A 38 -2.37 -3.81 13.53
CA ASN A 38 -1.12 -4.56 13.42
C ASN A 38 -0.44 -4.27 12.08
N ILE A 39 -1.22 -4.21 11.00
CA ILE A 39 -0.73 -3.82 9.68
C ILE A 39 -0.19 -2.39 9.70
N PHE A 40 -0.88 -1.47 10.36
CA PHE A 40 -0.43 -0.09 10.49
C PHE A 40 0.90 0.03 11.25
N GLU A 41 1.02 -0.65 12.39
CA GLU A 41 2.29 -0.69 13.11
C GLU A 41 3.40 -1.25 12.22
N ASP A 42 3.13 -2.37 11.55
CA ASP A 42 4.09 -3.01 10.66
C ASP A 42 4.56 -2.08 9.54
N GLU A 43 3.66 -1.37 8.85
CA GLU A 43 4.00 -0.37 7.85
C GLU A 43 4.90 0.74 8.41
N VAL A 44 4.53 1.29 9.57
CA VAL A 44 5.28 2.39 10.17
C VAL A 44 6.70 1.97 10.53
N PHE A 45 6.85 0.85 11.22
CA PHE A 45 8.16 0.39 11.69
C PHE A 45 9.06 -0.13 10.56
N SER A 46 8.48 -0.75 9.53
CA SER A 46 9.24 -1.40 8.47
C SER A 46 9.59 -0.50 7.29
N ILE A 47 8.74 0.47 6.97
CA ILE A 47 8.90 1.33 5.79
C ILE A 47 9.05 2.79 6.20
N ILE A 48 8.07 3.33 6.94
CA ILE A 48 7.99 4.78 7.15
C ILE A 48 9.17 5.29 7.98
N ILE A 49 9.44 4.66 9.12
CA ILE A 49 10.54 5.07 10.01
C ILE A 49 11.92 4.89 9.34
N PRO A 50 12.25 3.75 8.71
CA PRO A 50 13.51 3.61 7.98
C PRO A 50 13.66 4.61 6.84
N TYR A 51 12.57 4.96 6.15
CA TYR A 51 12.59 5.99 5.12
C TYR A 51 12.79 7.39 5.71
N ALA A 52 12.07 7.72 6.78
CA ALA A 52 12.17 8.99 7.51
C ALA A 52 13.60 9.28 7.97
N LYS A 53 14.32 8.26 8.48
CA LYS A 53 15.73 8.39 8.90
C LYS A 53 16.69 8.82 7.78
N LYS A 54 16.32 8.63 6.51
CA LYS A 54 17.13 9.02 5.35
C LYS A 54 16.87 10.47 4.92
N LEU A 55 15.84 11.10 5.47
CA LEU A 55 15.47 12.48 5.17
C LEU A 55 16.08 13.43 6.19
N ASN A 56 16.33 14.66 5.78
CA ASN A 56 16.84 15.73 6.63
C ASN A 56 15.75 16.77 6.90
N GLY A 57 15.75 17.33 8.12
CA GLY A 57 14.83 18.40 8.52
C GLY A 57 13.57 17.92 9.25
N PRO A 58 12.63 18.83 9.55
CA PRO A 58 11.39 18.49 10.23
C PRO A 58 10.54 17.51 9.41
N LEU A 59 10.06 16.45 10.05
CA LEU A 59 9.25 15.42 9.41
C LEU A 59 7.83 15.39 9.98
N ILE A 60 6.86 15.35 9.08
CA ILE A 60 5.45 15.23 9.40
C ILE A 60 4.91 13.97 8.75
N LEU A 61 4.34 13.08 9.56
CA LEU A 61 3.58 11.93 9.10
C LEU A 61 2.09 12.24 9.20
N ILE A 62 1.43 12.39 8.07
CA ILE A 62 -0.01 12.66 8.02
C ILE A 62 -0.73 11.33 7.81
N GLY A 63 -1.62 10.98 8.73
CA GLY A 63 -2.42 9.75 8.68
C GLY A 63 -3.92 10.05 8.60
N ASP A 64 -4.70 9.13 8.04
CA ASP A 64 -6.15 9.18 8.16
C ASP A 64 -6.57 8.88 9.60
N ASN A 65 -7.58 9.56 10.13
CA ASN A 65 -8.10 9.36 11.48
C ASN A 65 -9.13 8.23 11.51
N LEU A 66 -8.68 7.08 11.06
CA LEU A 66 -9.36 5.82 11.23
C LEU A 66 -8.79 5.14 12.47
N ASP A 67 -9.64 4.50 13.26
CA ASP A 67 -9.26 3.88 14.54
C ASP A 67 -8.14 2.83 14.38
N SER A 68 -8.06 2.18 13.20
CA SER A 68 -6.97 1.26 12.84
C SER A 68 -5.60 1.93 12.63
N HIS A 69 -5.56 3.25 12.42
CA HIS A 69 -4.33 4.04 12.27
C HIS A 69 -3.91 4.73 13.57
N VAL A 70 -4.50 4.36 14.71
CA VAL A 70 -4.14 4.89 16.02
C VAL A 70 -3.48 3.81 16.85
N SER A 71 -2.14 3.89 16.97
CA SER A 71 -1.37 3.08 17.90
C SER A 71 -0.52 3.96 18.80
N LEU A 72 -0.67 3.79 20.11
CA LEU A 72 0.17 4.44 21.11
C LEU A 72 1.65 4.12 20.85
N ARG A 73 1.96 2.90 20.41
CA ARG A 73 3.32 2.47 20.11
C ARG A 73 3.91 3.25 18.95
N VAL A 74 3.13 3.47 17.88
CA VAL A 74 3.52 4.31 16.74
C VAL A 74 3.73 5.76 17.18
N ILE A 75 2.79 6.31 17.97
CA ILE A 75 2.87 7.70 18.43
C ILE A 75 4.13 7.92 19.28
N THR A 76 4.42 7.00 20.20
CA THR A 76 5.63 7.05 21.04
C THR A 76 6.88 7.00 20.19
N GLU A 77 6.97 6.05 19.25
CA GLU A 77 8.15 5.92 18.39
C GLU A 77 8.36 7.13 17.47
N CYS A 78 7.27 7.65 16.88
CA CYS A 78 7.31 8.86 16.06
C CYS A 78 7.85 10.04 16.89
N ARG A 79 7.36 10.21 18.12
CA ARG A 79 7.83 11.27 19.03
C ARG A 79 9.31 11.11 19.37
N GLU A 80 9.77 9.90 19.69
CA GLU A 80 11.19 9.62 19.98
C GLU A 80 12.11 9.92 18.79
N LYS A 81 11.58 9.80 17.56
CA LYS A 81 12.33 10.07 16.33
C LYS A 81 12.11 11.46 15.76
N ASN A 82 11.47 12.37 16.51
CA ASN A 82 11.13 13.72 16.05
C ASN A 82 10.29 13.74 14.75
N ILE A 83 9.40 12.75 14.60
CA ILE A 83 8.40 12.68 13.53
C ILE A 83 7.07 13.14 14.12
N ASN A 84 6.54 14.25 13.60
CA ASN A 84 5.24 14.77 14.04
C ASN A 84 4.13 13.98 13.35
N PHE A 85 3.45 13.11 14.09
CA PHE A 85 2.27 12.40 13.59
C PHE A 85 1.01 13.28 13.72
N ILE A 86 0.32 13.51 12.60
CA ILE A 86 -0.90 14.34 12.55
C ILE A 86 -2.03 13.50 11.94
N PRO A 87 -3.03 13.08 12.74
CA PRO A 87 -4.24 12.47 12.22
C PRO A 87 -5.13 13.55 11.57
N LEU A 88 -5.70 13.25 10.40
CA LEU A 88 -6.63 14.16 9.73
C LEU A 88 -7.95 14.29 10.51
N PRO A 89 -8.62 15.44 10.56
CA PRO A 89 -9.93 15.54 11.20
C PRO A 89 -10.95 14.58 10.55
N PRO A 90 -11.86 13.96 11.33
CA PRO A 90 -12.83 13.02 10.80
C PRO A 90 -13.77 13.70 9.79
N ASN A 91 -14.24 12.94 8.79
CA ASN A 91 -15.20 13.37 7.76
C ASN A 91 -14.74 14.54 6.85
N ASN A 92 -13.44 14.84 6.76
CA ASN A 92 -12.93 15.93 5.94
C ASN A 92 -12.24 15.49 4.63
N THR A 93 -12.48 14.26 4.16
CA THR A 93 -11.86 13.68 2.94
C THR A 93 -11.92 14.61 1.73
N HIS A 94 -13.05 15.28 1.51
CA HIS A 94 -13.27 16.20 0.40
C HIS A 94 -12.45 17.50 0.45
N LEU A 95 -11.91 17.86 1.62
CA LEU A 95 -11.12 19.08 1.84
C LEU A 95 -9.64 18.80 2.10
N THR A 96 -9.33 17.69 2.77
CA THR A 96 -7.99 17.45 3.37
C THR A 96 -7.22 16.28 2.77
N GLN A 97 -7.81 15.48 1.87
CA GLN A 97 -7.13 14.34 1.24
C GLN A 97 -6.76 14.65 -0.22
N PRO A 98 -5.64 15.37 -0.47
CA PRO A 98 -5.17 15.64 -1.83
C PRO A 98 -4.87 14.35 -2.61
N LEU A 99 -4.59 13.25 -1.89
CA LEU A 99 -4.37 11.93 -2.46
C LEU A 99 -5.61 11.39 -3.20
N ASP A 100 -6.81 11.58 -2.63
CA ASP A 100 -8.06 11.17 -3.24
C ASP A 100 -8.40 11.97 -4.50
N VAL A 101 -8.13 13.28 -4.46
CA VAL A 101 -8.51 14.19 -5.55
C VAL A 101 -7.52 14.14 -6.72
N SER A 102 -6.23 14.02 -6.45
CA SER A 102 -5.17 14.18 -7.47
C SER A 102 -4.39 12.92 -7.81
N VAL A 103 -4.08 12.05 -6.84
CA VAL A 103 -3.17 10.91 -7.04
C VAL A 103 -3.93 9.63 -7.38
N PHE A 104 -5.03 9.34 -6.68
CA PHE A 104 -5.76 8.10 -6.89
C PHE A 104 -6.58 8.08 -8.17
N ARG A 105 -6.98 9.23 -8.71
CA ARG A 105 -7.69 9.30 -9.99
C ARG A 105 -6.87 8.73 -11.16
N PRO A 106 -5.66 9.24 -11.48
CA PRO A 106 -4.84 8.69 -12.57
C PRO A 106 -4.46 7.23 -12.32
N LEU A 107 -4.21 6.84 -11.06
CA LEU A 107 -3.94 5.44 -10.70
C LEU A 107 -5.14 4.52 -11.04
N LYS A 108 -6.36 4.92 -10.65
CA LYS A 108 -7.59 4.18 -10.96
C LYS A 108 -7.83 4.08 -12.47
N GLU A 109 -7.52 5.14 -13.22
CA GLU A 109 -7.62 5.15 -14.68
C GLU A 109 -6.60 4.19 -15.33
N ALA A 110 -5.33 4.24 -14.93
CA ALA A 110 -4.30 3.34 -15.42
C ALA A 110 -4.62 1.87 -15.11
N ARG A 111 -5.02 1.57 -13.88
CA ARG A 111 -5.45 0.22 -13.48
C ARG A 111 -6.61 -0.29 -14.33
N ARG A 112 -7.60 0.58 -14.62
CA ARG A 112 -8.76 0.22 -15.46
C ARG A 112 -8.34 -0.11 -16.88
N LYS A 113 -7.43 0.67 -17.47
CA LYS A 113 -6.86 0.40 -18.80
C LYS A 113 -6.16 -0.95 -18.84
N LEU A 114 -5.30 -1.23 -17.86
CA LEU A 114 -4.60 -2.52 -17.76
C LEU A 114 -5.57 -3.71 -17.63
N LEU A 115 -6.56 -3.59 -16.75
CA LEU A 115 -7.60 -4.61 -16.59
C LEU A 115 -8.42 -4.81 -17.86
N HIS A 116 -8.65 -3.74 -18.64
CA HIS A 116 -9.35 -3.84 -19.91
C HIS A 116 -8.53 -4.59 -20.95
N ILE A 117 -7.24 -4.24 -21.11
CA ILE A 117 -6.31 -4.93 -22.02
C ILE A 117 -6.21 -6.41 -21.65
N HIS A 118 -6.04 -6.73 -20.36
CA HIS A 118 -5.98 -8.10 -19.89
C HIS A 118 -7.28 -8.86 -20.20
N LYS A 119 -8.45 -8.28 -19.92
CA LYS A 119 -9.75 -8.91 -20.27
C LYS A 119 -9.91 -9.16 -21.76
N GLN A 120 -9.41 -8.27 -22.62
CA GLN A 120 -9.44 -8.46 -24.07
C GLN A 120 -8.51 -9.59 -24.51
N LYS A 121 -7.31 -9.68 -23.90
CA LYS A 121 -6.30 -10.70 -24.20
C LYS A 121 -6.74 -12.10 -23.75
N TYR A 122 -7.43 -12.22 -22.61
CA TYR A 122 -7.84 -13.50 -22.01
C TYR A 122 -9.36 -13.69 -21.98
N LYS A 123 -10.05 -13.44 -23.11
CA LYS A 123 -11.50 -13.68 -23.25
C LYS A 123 -11.85 -15.13 -22.84
N GLY A 124 -12.49 -15.30 -21.68
CA GLY A 124 -13.08 -16.57 -21.26
C GLY A 124 -12.60 -17.16 -19.93
N ALA A 125 -11.55 -16.62 -19.29
CA ALA A 125 -11.07 -17.14 -18.01
C ALA A 125 -11.00 -16.05 -16.93
N THR A 126 -12.15 -15.68 -16.36
CA THR A 126 -12.16 -15.06 -15.02
C THR A 126 -11.94 -16.15 -13.97
N LYS A 127 -10.70 -16.61 -13.82
CA LYS A 127 -10.22 -17.17 -12.55
C LYS A 127 -9.25 -16.17 -11.94
N ARG A 128 -9.36 -15.96 -10.63
CA ARG A 128 -8.64 -14.93 -9.87
C ARG A 128 -7.11 -15.14 -9.79
N ASP A 129 -6.58 -16.15 -10.48
CA ASP A 129 -5.25 -16.71 -10.24
C ASP A 129 -4.25 -16.52 -11.41
N ILE A 130 -4.57 -15.70 -12.43
CA ILE A 130 -3.76 -15.62 -13.67
C ILE A 130 -2.55 -14.66 -13.54
N PHE A 131 -2.41 -13.90 -12.46
CA PHE A 131 -1.34 -12.90 -12.34
C PHE A 131 0.10 -13.48 -12.29
N ILE A 132 0.27 -14.79 -12.14
CA ILE A 132 1.59 -15.41 -11.90
C ILE A 132 2.14 -16.18 -13.12
N HIS A 133 1.31 -16.59 -14.08
CA HIS A 133 1.72 -17.58 -15.10
C HIS A 133 2.11 -17.01 -16.47
N ASP A 134 1.91 -15.72 -16.75
CA ASP A 134 2.07 -15.18 -18.11
C ASP A 134 3.48 -14.66 -18.46
N GLU A 135 4.41 -14.52 -17.51
CA GLU A 135 5.78 -14.07 -17.83
C GLU A 135 6.72 -15.18 -18.30
N GLU A 136 6.45 -16.45 -17.96
CA GLU A 136 7.30 -17.57 -18.41
C GLU A 136 7.22 -17.82 -19.92
N ASN A 137 6.09 -17.51 -20.56
CA ASN A 137 5.87 -17.83 -21.98
C ASN A 137 6.27 -16.71 -22.96
N SER A 138 6.72 -15.55 -22.46
CA SER A 138 7.26 -14.48 -23.32
C SER A 138 8.80 -14.53 -23.47
N ARG A 139 9.47 -15.44 -22.77
CA ARG A 139 10.92 -15.65 -22.83
C ARG A 139 11.34 -16.90 -23.62
N ALA A 140 10.38 -17.59 -24.25
CA ALA A 140 10.63 -18.77 -25.09
C ALA A 140 10.61 -18.47 -26.61
N ASN A 141 10.60 -17.20 -27.03
CA ASN A 141 10.78 -16.78 -28.43
C ASN A 141 11.68 -15.55 -28.53
#